data_AF-A0A978SBM6-F1
#
_entry.id   AF-A0A978SBM6-F1
#
_cell.length_a   1.000
_cell.length_b   1.000
_cell.length_c   1.000
_cell.angle_alpha   90.00
_cell.angle_beta   90.00
_cell.angle_gamma   90.00
#
_symmetry.space_group_name_H-M   'P 1'
#
loop_
_entity.id
_entity.type
_entity.pdbx_description
1 polymer ?
#
loop_
_entity_poly.entity_id
_entity_poly.type
_entity_poly.pdbx_seq_one_letter_code
_entity_poly.pdbx_strand_id
1 'polypeptide(L)' 'MSELNATDFSLLSWVQQAGVSAHAFSVRFCPGSLVVNCYTLEDAVKLWESRSLLQISGMELCFQVNGTFYVGAVVS' A
#
# COMPACT_ATOMS: atom_id res chain seq x y z
N MET A 1 17.85 -3.46 18.07
CA MET A 1 16.54 -3.85 17.51
C MET A 1 15.78 -2.56 17.31
N SER A 2 15.43 -2.17 16.09
CA SER A 2 14.55 -1.03 15.86
C SER A 2 13.16 -1.40 16.36
N GLU A 3 12.59 -0.65 17.28
CA GLU A 3 11.22 -0.88 17.74
C GLU A 3 10.24 -0.55 16.61
N LEU A 4 9.30 -1.45 16.35
CA LEU A 4 8.21 -1.21 15.41
C LEU A 4 7.28 -0.14 16.00
N ASN A 5 6.88 0.83 15.18
CA ASN A 5 5.95 1.89 15.58
C ASN A 5 4.52 1.61 15.07
N ALA A 6 3.55 2.45 15.46
CA ALA A 6 2.15 2.30 15.07
C ALA A 6 1.93 2.28 13.54
N THR A 7 2.73 3.01 12.78
CA THR A 7 2.68 3.02 11.30
C THR A 7 3.06 1.64 10.76
N ASP A 8 4.11 1.03 11.30
CA ASP A 8 4.57 -0.29 10.90
C ASP A 8 3.47 -1.35 11.14
N PHE A 9 2.79 -1.28 12.30
CA PHE A 9 1.66 -2.16 12.60
C PHE A 9 0.46 -1.93 11.67
N SER A 10 0.16 -0.67 11.32
CA SER A 10 -0.92 -0.36 10.37
C SER A 10 -0.66 -0.92 8.97
N LEU A 11 0.60 -0.85 8.50
CA LEU A 11 1.03 -1.41 7.22
C LEU A 11 0.92 -2.93 7.21
N LEU A 12 1.39 -3.59 8.27
CA LEU A 12 1.27 -5.04 8.42
C LEU A 12 -0.20 -5.48 8.42
N SER A 13 -1.05 -4.79 9.18
CA SER A 13 -2.49 -5.09 9.23
C SER A 13 -3.16 -4.89 7.87
N TRP A 14 -2.84 -3.80 7.18
CA TRP A 14 -3.37 -3.52 5.85
C TRP A 14 -3.03 -4.61 4.84
N VAL A 15 -1.75 -5.00 4.79
CA VAL A 15 -1.26 -6.09 3.92
C VAL A 15 -1.96 -7.41 4.23
N GLN A 16 -2.02 -7.79 5.51
CA GLN A 16 -2.60 -9.07 5.92
C GLN A 16 -4.08 -9.15 5.61
N GLN A 17 -4.81 -8.04 5.78
CA GLN A 17 -6.26 -8.00 5.56
C GLN A 17 -6.66 -7.78 4.11
N ALA A 18 -5.76 -7.25 3.25
CA ALA A 18 -6.03 -7.11 1.81
C ALA A 18 -6.20 -8.46 1.09
N GLY A 19 -5.81 -9.58 1.72
CA GLY A 19 -5.89 -10.91 1.11
C GLY A 19 -4.92 -11.09 -0.07
N VAL A 20 -3.90 -10.24 -0.15
CA VAL A 20 -2.82 -10.32 -1.15
C VAL A 20 -1.67 -11.13 -0.58
N SER A 21 -1.11 -12.03 -1.39
CA SER A 21 0.07 -12.80 -0.98
C SER A 21 1.23 -11.85 -0.63
N ALA A 22 1.94 -12.11 0.47
CA ALA A 22 3.10 -11.32 0.87
C ALA A 22 4.23 -11.35 -0.18
N HIS A 23 4.26 -12.35 -1.05
CA HIS A 23 5.19 -12.44 -2.17
C HIS A 23 4.70 -11.69 -3.43
N ALA A 24 3.46 -11.20 -3.44
CA ALA A 24 2.83 -10.57 -4.60
C ALA A 24 2.96 -9.04 -4.61
N PHE A 25 3.70 -8.45 -3.67
CA PHE A 25 3.98 -7.01 -3.72
C PHE A 25 5.26 -6.64 -2.96
N SER A 26 5.71 -5.40 -3.14
CA SER A 26 6.71 -4.75 -2.28
C SER A 26 6.30 -3.30 -2.01
N VAL A 27 6.75 -2.75 -0.89
CA VAL A 27 6.42 -1.39 -0.48
C VAL A 27 7.71 -0.56 -0.40
N ARG A 28 7.65 0.66 -0.92
CA ARG A 28 8.72 1.66 -0.84
C ARG A 28 8.15 2.96 -0.30
N PHE A 29 8.81 3.50 0.72
CA PHE A 29 8.53 4.85 1.20
C PHE A 29 9.28 5.87 0.34
N CYS A 30 8.53 6.81 -0.22
CA CYS A 30 9.06 7.98 -0.92
C CYS A 30 8.59 9.24 -0.19
N PRO A 31 9.30 10.37 -0.31
CA PRO A 31 8.82 11.65 0.25
C PRO A 31 7.41 11.96 -0.23
N GLY A 32 6.45 12.06 0.69
CA GLY A 32 5.04 12.38 0.39
C GLY A 32 4.20 11.22 -0.18
N SER A 33 4.76 10.04 -0.42
CA SER A 33 4.00 8.94 -1.02
C SER A 33 4.46 7.55 -0.56
N LEU A 34 3.51 6.63 -0.41
CA LEU A 34 3.76 5.21 -0.30
C LEU A 34 3.62 4.56 -1.68
N VAL A 35 4.71 4.00 -2.21
CA VAL A 35 4.70 3.29 -3.49
C VAL A 35 4.60 1.78 -3.25
N VAL A 36 3.63 1.15 -3.88
CA VAL A 36 3.29 -0.26 -3.73
C VAL A 36 3.46 -0.94 -5.08
N ASN A 37 4.51 -1.74 -5.24
CA ASN A 37 4.73 -2.50 -6.46
C ASN A 37 3.94 -3.79 -6.38
N CYS A 38 2.98 -3.99 -7.26
CA CYS A 38 2.15 -5.20 -7.33
C CYS A 38 2.46 -5.97 -8.61
N TYR A 39 2.36 -7.30 -8.58
CA TYR A 39 2.52 -8.10 -9.81
C TYR A 39 1.30 -8.01 -10.73
N THR A 40 0.10 -7.86 -10.15
CA THR A 40 -1.15 -7.78 -10.91
C THR A 40 -1.94 -6.54 -10.56
N LEU A 41 -2.83 -6.15 -11.48
CA LEU A 41 -3.77 -5.06 -11.23
C LEU A 41 -4.80 -5.45 -10.16
N GLU A 42 -5.19 -6.73 -10.11
CA GLU A 42 -6.13 -7.24 -9.12
C GLU A 42 -5.58 -7.08 -7.68
N ASP A 43 -4.30 -7.38 -7.48
CA ASP A 43 -3.64 -7.18 -6.18
C ASP A 43 -3.63 -5.70 -5.77
N ALA A 44 -3.32 -4.81 -6.73
CA ALA A 44 -3.34 -3.37 -6.48
C ALA A 44 -4.75 -2.87 -6.11
N VAL A 45 -5.79 -3.40 -6.76
CA VAL A 45 -7.20 -3.06 -6.44
C VAL A 45 -7.57 -3.54 -5.04
N LYS A 46 -7.25 -4.78 -4.66
CA LYS A 46 -7.52 -5.29 -3.30
C LYS A 46 -6.85 -4.45 -2.21
N LEU A 47 -5.60 -4.07 -2.44
CA LEU A 47 -4.84 -3.20 -1.55
C LEU A 47 -5.45 -1.78 -1.48
N TRP A 48 -5.95 -1.24 -2.59
CA TRP A 48 -6.65 0.03 -2.61
C TRP A 48 -8.00 -0.02 -1.88
N GLU A 49 -8.78 -1.09 -2.05
CA GLU A 49 -10.06 -1.25 -1.38
C GLU A 49 -9.90 -1.30 0.15
N SER A 50 -8.82 -1.92 0.63
CA SER A 50 -8.50 -2.01 2.06
C SER A 50 -7.74 -0.79 2.61
N ARG A 51 -7.52 0.27 1.80
CA ARG A 51 -6.75 1.47 2.21
C ARG A 51 -7.27 2.17 3.47
N SER A 52 -8.53 1.97 3.85
CA SER A 52 -9.08 2.54 5.10
C SER A 52 -8.40 1.99 6.36
N LEU A 53 -7.70 0.86 6.25
CA LEU A 53 -6.89 0.28 7.32
C LEU A 53 -5.53 0.98 7.48
N LEU A 54 -5.07 1.70 6.45
CA LEU A 54 -3.84 2.46 6.46
C LEU A 54 -4.06 3.78 7.21
N GLN A 55 -3.46 3.91 8.39
CA GLN A 55 -3.46 5.15 9.17
C GLN A 55 -2.27 6.04 8.83
N ILE A 56 -1.98 6.19 7.54
CA ILE A 56 -0.91 7.08 7.03
C ILE A 56 -1.54 8.38 6.53
N SER A 57 -1.57 9.38 7.41
CA SER A 57 -2.08 10.71 7.08
C SER A 57 -1.06 11.48 6.24
N GLY A 58 -1.54 12.13 5.17
CA GLY A 58 -0.72 13.04 4.36
C GLY A 58 0.26 12.36 3.40
N MET A 59 0.10 11.05 3.13
CA MET A 59 0.85 10.34 2.09
C MET A 59 -0.08 9.94 0.94
N GLU A 60 0.37 10.16 -0.29
CA GLU A 60 -0.28 9.63 -1.48
C GLU A 60 -0.02 8.12 -1.59
N LEU A 61 -1.05 7.36 -1.99
CA LEU A 61 -0.91 5.92 -2.22
C LEU A 61 -0.79 5.67 -3.73
N CYS A 62 0.38 5.18 -4.14
CA CYS A 62 0.73 4.94 -5.53
C CYS A 62 0.96 3.45 -5.78
N PHE A 63 0.37 2.90 -6.84
CA PHE A 63 0.58 1.51 -7.23
C PHE A 63 1.38 1.44 -8.52
N GLN A 64 2.39 0.57 -8.57
CA GLN A 64 3.11 0.23 -9.79
C GLN A 64 2.79 -1.19 -10.19
N VAL A 65 2.25 -1.38 -11.40
CA VAL A 65 1.93 -2.71 -11.97
C VAL A 65 2.52 -2.81 -13.36
N ASN A 66 3.40 -3.79 -13.60
CA ASN A 66 4.06 -4.00 -14.89
C ASN A 66 4.69 -2.72 -15.49
N GLY A 67 5.31 -1.89 -14.65
CA GLY A 67 5.94 -0.63 -15.06
C GLY A 67 4.99 0.56 -15.21
N THR A 68 3.67 0.36 -15.13
CA THR A 68 2.65 1.42 -15.18
C THR A 68 2.30 1.91 -13.78
N PHE A 69 2.19 3.22 -13.59
CA PHE A 69 1.81 3.84 -12.31
C PHE A 69 0.32 4.19 -12.28
N TYR A 70 -0.33 3.85 -11.17
CA TYR A 70 -1.71 4.18 -10.84
C TYR A 70 -1.71 5.00 -9.56
N VAL A 71 -2.33 6.18 -9.59
CA VAL A 71 -2.50 7.02 -8.40
C VAL A 71 -3.92 6.85 -7.92
N GLY A 72 -4.07 6.34 -6.70
CA GLY A 72 -5.37 6.23 -6.07
C GLY A 72 -5.78 7.56 -5.46
N ALA A 73 -6.81 8.20 -5.99
CA ALA A 73 -7.41 9.40 -5.41
C ALA A 73 -8.84 9.11 -4.94
N VAL A 74 -9.19 9.58 -3.74
CA VAL A 74 -10.59 9.63 -3.31
C VAL A 74 -11.19 10.87 -3.93
N VAL A 75 -12.04 10.68 -4.94
CA VAL A 75 -12.80 11.78 -5.54
C VAL A 75 -14.06 11.94 -4.71
N SER A 76 -14.18 13.08 -4.03
CA SER A 76 -15.37 13.47 -3.26
C SER A 76 -16.54 13.86 -4.16
#